data_AF-A0A2S9CSK5-F1
#
_entry.id   AF-A0A2S9CSK5-F1
#
_cell.length_a   1.000
_cell.length_b   1.000
_cell.length_c   1.000
_cell.angle_alpha   90.00
_cell.angle_beta   90.00
_cell.angle_gamma   90.00
#
_symmetry.space_group_name_H-M   'P 1'
#
loop_
_entity.id
_entity.type
_entity.pdbx_description
1 polymer ?
#
loop_
_entity_poly.entity_id
_entity_poly.type
_entity_poly.pdbx_seq_one_letter_code
_entity_poly.pdbx_strand_id
1 'polypeptide(L)'
;MKILSWFLVIAGVCGLISVRVLENAVFYDPFLGYFHEANKNIEFPAFEWGRLIAGHVFRFILNLLFSCLIIYGLFKNKEWTLQGAIMILVVFVITLPIYLYCIYDKFEIGYLFSFYMRRFVIQPLIILLIVPMFYYRKQMISKETENR
;
A
#
# COMPACT_ATOMS: atom_id res chain seq x y z
N MET A 1 27.51 11.40 -0.82
CA MET A 1 26.51 10.83 -1.76
C MET A 1 25.06 11.11 -1.32
N LYS A 2 24.65 12.39 -1.19
CA LYS A 2 23.26 12.76 -0.87
C LYS A 2 22.35 12.75 -2.12
N ILE A 3 22.92 13.11 -3.27
CA ILE A 3 22.23 13.13 -4.58
C ILE A 3 21.64 11.75 -4.97
N LEU A 4 22.41 10.67 -4.79
CA LEU A 4 21.98 9.33 -5.19
C LEU A 4 20.78 8.83 -4.37
N SER A 5 20.71 9.18 -3.09
CA SER A 5 19.56 8.86 -2.23
C SER A 5 18.30 9.61 -2.64
N TRP A 6 18.43 10.90 -2.95
CA TRP A 6 17.30 11.69 -3.43
C TRP A 6 16.77 11.19 -4.77
N PHE A 7 17.65 10.75 -5.66
CA PHE A 7 17.25 10.11 -6.91
C PHE A 7 16.45 8.82 -6.68
N LEU A 8 16.89 7.96 -5.75
CA LEU A 8 16.16 6.73 -5.39
C LEU A 8 14.78 7.03 -4.80
N VAL A 9 14.65 8.06 -3.96
CA VAL A 9 13.36 8.46 -3.39
C VAL A 9 12.42 8.99 -4.48
N ILE A 10 12.91 9.85 -5.37
CA ILE A 10 12.12 10.38 -6.50
C ILE A 10 11.68 9.23 -7.41
N ALA A 11 12.59 8.32 -7.76
CA ALA A 11 12.28 7.15 -8.58
C ALA A 11 11.21 6.25 -7.92
N GLY A 12 11.31 6.03 -6.60
CA GLY A 12 10.32 5.27 -5.84
C GLY A 12 8.95 5.95 -5.82
N VAL A 13 8.90 7.27 -5.63
CA VAL A 13 7.65 8.06 -5.65
C VAL A 13 7.02 8.03 -7.05
N CYS A 14 7.81 8.24 -8.10
CA CYS A 14 7.34 8.10 -9.49
C CYS A 14 6.83 6.68 -9.78
N GLY A 15 7.47 5.65 -9.23
CA GLY A 15 7.03 4.28 -9.30
C GLY A 15 5.66 4.06 -8.66
N LEU A 16 5.45 4.56 -7.44
CA LEU A 16 4.15 4.51 -6.76
C LEU A 16 3.06 5.23 -7.55
N ILE A 17 3.37 6.41 -8.12
CA ILE A 17 2.44 7.15 -8.97
C ILE A 17 2.11 6.35 -10.23
N SER A 18 3.10 5.69 -10.84
CA SER A 18 2.90 4.89 -12.05
C SER A 18 1.99 3.69 -11.78
N VAL A 19 2.16 3.00 -10.64
CA VAL A 19 1.25 1.92 -10.22
C VAL A 19 -0.18 2.43 -10.08
N ARG A 20 -0.36 3.66 -9.57
CA ARG A 20 -1.66 4.30 -9.42
C ARG A 20 -2.29 4.70 -10.76
N VAL A 21 -1.52 5.23 -11.70
CA VAL A 21 -2.02 5.66 -13.02
C VAL A 21 -2.35 4.45 -13.89
N LEU A 22 -1.53 3.40 -13.82
CA LEU A 22 -1.73 2.14 -14.56
C LEU A 22 -2.78 1.23 -13.91
N GLU A 23 -3.37 1.64 -12.78
CA GLU A 23 -4.38 0.87 -12.04
C GLU A 23 -5.56 0.44 -12.91
N ASN A 24 -6.01 1.33 -13.80
CA ASN A 24 -7.18 1.11 -14.68
C ASN A 24 -6.86 0.31 -15.94
N ALA A 25 -5.58 0.24 -16.33
CA ALA A 25 -5.16 -0.38 -17.60
C ALA A 25 -4.55 -1.77 -17.41
N VAL A 26 -3.76 -1.96 -16.35
CA VAL A 26 -2.94 -3.16 -16.16
C VAL A 26 -3.59 -4.16 -15.20
N PHE A 27 -4.46 -3.69 -14.32
CA PHE A 27 -4.91 -4.51 -13.22
C PHE A 27 -6.44 -4.67 -13.20
N TYR A 28 -6.87 -5.92 -13.11
CA TYR A 28 -8.27 -6.29 -13.06
C TYR A 28 -8.90 -5.88 -11.72
N ASP A 29 -9.75 -4.86 -11.72
CA ASP A 29 -10.58 -4.47 -10.56
C ASP A 29 -11.98 -4.01 -11.03
N PRO A 30 -12.93 -4.95 -11.16
CA PRO A 30 -14.28 -4.65 -11.63
C PRO A 30 -15.10 -3.85 -10.61
N PHE A 31 -14.66 -3.78 -9.35
CA PHE A 31 -15.33 -3.00 -8.31
C PHE A 31 -15.04 -1.50 -8.41
N LEU A 32 -14.09 -1.08 -9.25
CA LEU A 32 -13.79 0.34 -9.44
C LEU A 32 -15.04 1.12 -9.90
N GLY A 33 -15.81 0.59 -10.85
CA GLY A 33 -17.07 1.20 -11.32
C GLY A 33 -18.19 1.18 -10.27
N TYR A 34 -18.33 0.07 -9.55
CA TYR A 34 -19.32 -0.09 -8.48
C TYR A 34 -19.19 0.99 -7.39
N PHE A 35 -17.96 1.33 -7.00
CA PHE A 35 -17.70 2.39 -6.02
C PHE A 35 -17.72 3.82 -6.61
N HIS A 36 -17.63 3.98 -7.93
CA HIS A 36 -17.56 5.29 -8.58
C HIS A 36 -18.95 5.93 -8.74
N GLU A 37 -19.95 5.12 -9.04
CA GLU A 37 -21.31 5.62 -9.35
C GLU A 37 -22.21 5.77 -8.11
N ALA A 38 -21.77 5.31 -6.93
CA ALA A 38 -22.48 5.45 -5.64
C ALA A 38 -23.98 5.10 -5.69
N ASN A 39 -24.39 4.26 -6.64
CA ASN A 39 -25.78 3.95 -6.90
C ASN A 39 -26.08 2.55 -6.34
N LYS A 40 -26.94 2.49 -5.32
CA LYS A 40 -27.32 1.25 -4.63
C LYS A 40 -28.01 0.21 -5.52
N ASN A 41 -28.39 0.60 -6.75
CA ASN A 41 -29.09 -0.25 -7.70
C ASN A 41 -28.16 -0.89 -8.75
N ILE A 42 -26.84 -0.75 -8.63
CA ILE A 42 -25.90 -1.40 -9.55
C ILE A 42 -25.74 -2.85 -9.14
N GLU A 43 -25.98 -3.76 -10.09
CA GLU A 43 -25.76 -5.19 -9.88
C GLU A 43 -24.30 -5.45 -9.52
N PHE A 44 -24.11 -6.36 -8.57
CA PHE A 44 -22.78 -6.77 -8.15
C PHE A 44 -22.02 -7.33 -9.37
N PRO A 45 -20.90 -6.72 -9.79
CA PRO A 45 -20.27 -7.04 -11.06
C PRO A 45 -19.76 -8.48 -11.05
N ALA A 46 -19.92 -9.19 -12.17
CA ALA A 46 -19.30 -10.50 -12.34
C ALA A 46 -17.77 -10.36 -12.31
N PHE A 47 -17.11 -11.14 -11.46
CA PHE A 47 -15.65 -11.10 -11.32
C PHE A 47 -15.09 -12.50 -11.13
N GLU A 48 -13.85 -12.66 -11.57
CA GLU A 48 -13.07 -13.88 -11.40
C GLU A 48 -12.19 -13.75 -10.15
N TRP A 49 -12.47 -14.55 -9.11
CA TRP A 49 -11.72 -14.54 -7.85
C TRP A 49 -10.21 -14.63 -8.05
N GLY A 50 -9.75 -15.54 -8.91
CA GLY A 50 -8.33 -15.74 -9.19
C GLY A 50 -7.66 -14.51 -9.81
N ARG A 51 -8.31 -13.87 -10.78
CA ARG A 51 -7.78 -12.65 -11.44
C ARG A 51 -7.78 -11.45 -10.49
N LEU A 52 -8.80 -11.34 -9.64
CA LEU A 52 -8.90 -10.29 -8.64
C LEU A 52 -7.76 -10.39 -7.60
N ILE A 53 -7.59 -11.57 -6.99
CA ILE A 53 -6.54 -11.80 -6.00
C ILE A 53 -5.16 -11.60 -6.62
N ALA A 54 -4.92 -12.17 -7.81
CA ALA A 54 -3.66 -11.97 -8.53
C ALA A 54 -3.39 -10.50 -8.82
N GLY A 55 -4.41 -9.73 -9.22
CA GLY A 55 -4.31 -8.29 -9.42
C GLY A 55 -3.93 -7.54 -8.15
N HIS A 56 -4.56 -7.83 -7.00
CA HIS A 56 -4.21 -7.21 -5.72
C HIS A 56 -2.83 -7.59 -5.22
N VAL A 57 -2.45 -8.86 -5.33
CA VAL A 57 -1.12 -9.35 -4.94
C VAL A 57 -0.03 -8.72 -5.81
N PHE A 58 -0.24 -8.64 -7.13
CA PHE A 58 0.73 -8.01 -8.03
C PHE A 58 0.89 -6.51 -7.74
N ARG A 59 -0.22 -5.78 -7.50
CA ARG A 59 -0.18 -4.38 -7.03
C ARG A 59 0.61 -4.25 -5.74
N PHE A 60 0.33 -5.13 -4.77
CA PHE A 60 1.01 -5.12 -3.49
C PHE A 60 2.51 -5.34 -3.62
N ILE A 61 2.96 -6.29 -4.45
CA ILE A 61 4.39 -6.53 -4.70
C ILE A 61 5.08 -5.28 -5.25
N LEU A 62 4.47 -4.62 -6.23
CA LEU A 62 5.01 -3.38 -6.81
C LEU A 62 5.05 -2.25 -5.78
N ASN A 63 3.96 -2.05 -5.03
CA ASN A 63 3.89 -1.06 -3.96
C ASN A 63 4.93 -1.32 -2.87
N LEU A 64 5.12 -2.58 -2.47
CA LEU A 64 6.12 -2.98 -1.49
C LEU A 64 7.53 -2.70 -2.01
N LEU A 65 7.83 -3.03 -3.27
CA LEU A 65 9.13 -2.79 -3.90
C LEU A 65 9.45 -1.30 -3.93
N PHE A 66 8.54 -0.46 -4.43
CA PHE A 66 8.75 0.99 -4.46
C PHE A 66 8.82 1.60 -3.05
N SER A 67 8.04 1.10 -2.10
CA SER A 67 8.09 1.55 -0.71
C SER A 67 9.45 1.23 -0.07
N CYS A 68 9.98 0.03 -0.30
CA CYS A 68 11.31 -0.36 0.13
C CYS A 68 12.40 0.53 -0.48
N LEU A 69 12.28 0.89 -1.77
CA LEU A 69 13.22 1.82 -2.43
C LEU A 69 13.22 3.20 -1.77
N ILE A 70 12.04 3.73 -1.41
CA ILE A 70 11.91 5.01 -0.72
C ILE A 70 12.54 4.94 0.68
N ILE A 71 12.20 3.92 1.47
CA ILE A 71 12.72 3.76 2.84
C ILE A 71 14.24 3.59 2.81
N TYR A 72 14.75 2.76 1.90
CA TYR A 72 16.19 2.58 1.71
C TYR A 72 16.86 3.87 1.26
N GLY A 73 16.26 4.63 0.35
CA GLY A 73 16.76 5.93 -0.10
C GLY A 73 16.87 6.95 1.04
N LEU A 74 15.87 7.02 1.91
CA LEU A 74 15.79 7.95 3.04
C LEU A 74 16.74 7.61 4.19
N PHE A 75 16.79 6.33 4.60
CA PHE A 75 17.53 5.93 5.80
C PHE A 75 18.87 5.28 5.49
N LYS A 76 19.11 4.84 4.25
CA LYS A 76 20.30 4.07 3.81
C LYS A 76 20.61 2.84 4.67
N ASN A 77 19.62 2.32 5.39
CA ASN A 77 19.79 1.24 6.34
C ASN A 77 18.91 0.05 5.91
N LYS A 78 19.56 -1.09 5.64
CA LYS A 78 18.90 -2.33 5.21
C LYS A 78 17.97 -2.89 6.29
N GLU A 79 18.38 -2.83 7.55
CA GLU A 79 17.57 -3.32 8.69
C GLU A 79 16.27 -2.53 8.82
N TRP A 80 16.35 -1.20 8.68
CA TRP A 80 15.17 -0.34 8.77
C TRP A 80 14.24 -0.57 7.58
N THR A 81 14.82 -0.77 6.39
CA THR A 81 14.04 -1.10 5.19
C THR A 81 13.30 -2.43 5.36
N LEU A 82 13.96 -3.45 5.93
CA LEU A 82 13.35 -4.75 6.20
C LEU A 82 12.23 -4.63 7.24
N GLN A 83 12.43 -3.88 8.31
CA GLN A 83 11.39 -3.61 9.31
C GLN A 83 10.16 -2.94 8.70
N GLY A 84 10.38 -1.95 7.81
CA GLY A 84 9.29 -1.29 7.09
C GLY A 84 8.56 -2.24 6.15
N ALA A 85 9.30 -3.07 5.40
CA ALA A 85 8.75 -4.08 4.50
C ALA A 85 7.87 -5.09 5.23
N ILE A 86 8.35 -5.60 6.38
CA ILE A 86 7.60 -6.53 7.22
C ILE A 86 6.32 -5.88 7.73
N MET A 87 6.37 -4.63 8.19
CA MET A 87 5.16 -3.97 8.69
C MET A 87 4.11 -3.75 7.57
N ILE A 88 4.55 -3.35 6.37
CA ILE A 88 3.67 -3.26 5.20
C ILE A 88 3.05 -4.62 4.86
N LEU A 89 3.86 -5.69 4.90
CA LEU A 89 3.41 -7.05 4.63
C LEU A 89 2.38 -7.54 5.64
N VAL A 90 2.62 -7.34 6.94
CA VAL A 90 1.69 -7.75 8.00
C VAL A 90 0.33 -7.07 7.81
N VAL A 91 0.31 -5.77 7.53
CA VAL A 91 -0.94 -5.05 7.29
C VAL A 91 -1.66 -5.61 6.05
N PHE A 92 -0.94 -5.92 4.97
CA PHE A 92 -1.54 -6.49 3.77
C PHE A 92 -2.13 -7.89 4.02
N VAL A 93 -1.40 -8.76 4.71
CA VAL A 93 -1.85 -10.12 5.05
C VAL A 93 -3.11 -10.11 5.92
N ILE A 94 -3.29 -9.08 6.76
CA ILE A 94 -4.50 -8.92 7.57
C ILE A 94 -5.64 -8.30 6.77
N THR A 95 -5.37 -7.24 5.99
CA THR A 95 -6.41 -6.47 5.30
C THR A 95 -6.95 -7.17 4.06
N LEU A 96 -6.13 -7.95 3.35
CA LEU A 96 -6.53 -8.72 2.17
C LEU A 96 -7.68 -9.72 2.48
N PRO A 97 -7.58 -10.64 3.45
CA PRO A 97 -8.66 -11.58 3.74
C PRO A 97 -9.92 -10.87 4.27
N ILE A 98 -9.78 -9.79 5.05
CA ILE A 98 -10.92 -8.98 5.48
C ILE A 98 -11.65 -8.39 4.27
N TYR A 99 -10.90 -7.87 3.29
CA TYR A 99 -11.46 -7.34 2.06
C TYR A 99 -12.12 -8.42 1.20
N LEU A 100 -11.49 -9.59 1.05
CA LEU A 100 -12.09 -10.72 0.33
C LEU A 100 -13.38 -11.21 1.00
N TYR A 101 -13.45 -11.20 2.33
CA TYR A 101 -14.68 -11.48 3.07
C TYR A 101 -15.76 -10.43 2.81
N CYS A 102 -15.40 -9.15 2.77
CA CYS A 102 -16.35 -8.09 2.39
C CYS A 102 -16.92 -8.28 0.98
N ILE A 103 -16.10 -8.76 0.03
CA ILE A 103 -16.54 -9.07 -1.34
C ILE A 103 -17.48 -10.29 -1.33
N TYR A 104 -17.15 -11.33 -0.56
CA TYR A 104 -17.99 -12.53 -0.46
C TYR A 104 -19.39 -12.19 0.07
N ASP A 105 -19.45 -11.32 1.07
CA ASP A 105 -20.69 -10.82 1.68
C ASP A 105 -21.39 -9.72 0.86
N LYS A 106 -20.95 -9.49 -0.39
CA LYS A 106 -21.50 -8.45 -1.30
C LYS A 106 -21.57 -7.05 -0.67
N PHE A 107 -20.64 -6.75 0.24
CA PHE A 107 -20.55 -5.50 0.97
C PHE A 107 -21.73 -5.20 1.92
N GLU A 108 -22.47 -6.21 2.40
CA GLU A 108 -23.58 -6.03 3.36
C GLU A 108 -23.11 -5.49 4.72
N ILE A 109 -21.90 -5.84 5.17
CA ILE A 109 -21.23 -5.26 6.36
C ILE A 109 -21.17 -3.72 6.31
N GLY A 110 -21.18 -3.13 5.11
CA GLY A 110 -21.30 -1.70 4.90
C GLY A 110 -20.37 -1.20 3.80
N TYR A 111 -20.97 -0.50 2.84
CA TYR A 111 -20.27 0.12 1.69
C TYR A 111 -19.02 0.90 2.09
N LEU A 112 -19.11 1.75 3.11
CA LEU A 112 -17.97 2.56 3.59
C LEU A 112 -16.85 1.69 4.16
N PHE A 113 -17.19 0.65 4.93
CA PHE A 113 -16.20 -0.24 5.52
C PHE A 113 -15.40 -0.96 4.43
N SER A 114 -16.08 -1.56 3.47
CA SER A 114 -15.44 -2.28 2.36
C SER A 114 -14.62 -1.34 1.47
N PHE A 115 -15.07 -0.10 1.28
CA PHE A 115 -14.32 0.93 0.59
C PHE A 115 -13.01 1.30 1.30
N TYR A 116 -13.02 1.44 2.63
CA TYR A 116 -11.80 1.69 3.39
C TYR A 116 -10.85 0.49 3.37
N MET A 117 -11.37 -0.73 3.52
CA MET A 117 -10.56 -1.95 3.43
C MET A 117 -9.86 -2.07 2.08
N ARG A 118 -10.57 -1.77 0.99
CA ARG A 118 -9.99 -1.69 -0.35
C ARG A 118 -8.82 -0.72 -0.43
N ARG A 119 -8.90 0.46 0.21
CA ARG A 119 -7.81 1.44 0.20
C ARG A 119 -6.54 0.92 0.88
N PHE A 120 -6.66 0.17 1.97
CA PHE A 120 -5.49 -0.45 2.62
C PHE A 120 -4.80 -1.50 1.74
N VAL A 121 -5.57 -2.23 0.94
CA VAL A 121 -5.05 -3.26 0.02
C VAL A 121 -4.42 -2.63 -1.22
N ILE A 122 -5.03 -1.58 -1.79
CA ILE A 122 -4.62 -0.99 -3.07
C ILE A 122 -3.59 0.12 -2.89
N GLN A 123 -3.77 0.99 -1.89
CA GLN A 123 -2.95 2.18 -1.72
C GLN A 123 -1.80 1.93 -0.75
N PRO A 124 -0.60 2.46 -1.02
CA PRO A 124 0.57 2.32 -0.15
C PRO A 124 0.47 3.23 1.10
N LEU A 125 -0.67 3.31 1.78
CA LEU A 125 -0.90 4.24 2.90
C LEU A 125 0.06 4.02 4.06
N ILE A 126 0.50 2.78 4.26
CA ILE A 126 1.38 2.39 5.38
C ILE A 126 2.76 3.04 5.26
N ILE A 127 3.24 3.37 4.06
CA ILE A 127 4.51 4.08 3.90
C ILE A 127 4.45 5.48 4.52
N LEU A 128 3.31 6.16 4.40
CA LEU A 128 3.12 7.51 4.95
C LEU A 128 3.19 7.51 6.48
N LEU A 129 2.88 6.38 7.11
CA LEU A 129 3.04 6.19 8.56
C LEU A 129 4.47 5.77 8.92
N ILE A 130 5.09 4.88 8.14
CA ILE A 130 6.45 4.37 8.38
C ILE A 130 7.51 5.47 8.34
N VAL A 131 7.46 6.32 7.32
CA VAL A 131 8.47 7.36 7.10
C VAL A 131 8.62 8.29 8.31
N PRO A 132 7.56 8.94 8.83
CA PRO A 132 7.67 9.80 10.01
C PRO A 132 8.02 9.00 11.27
N MET A 133 7.49 7.78 11.44
CA MET A 133 7.80 6.92 12.58
C MET A 133 9.31 6.61 12.65
N PHE A 134 9.92 6.25 11.52
CA PHE A 134 11.35 5.98 11.46
C PHE A 134 12.17 7.25 11.62
N TYR A 135 11.69 8.38 11.10
CA TYR A 135 12.34 9.67 11.32
C TYR A 135 12.39 10.04 12.81
N TYR A 136 11.26 9.86 13.52
CA TYR A 136 11.19 10.07 14.96
C TYR A 136 12.11 9.12 15.73
N ARG A 137 12.10 7.82 15.38
CA ARG A 137 13.00 6.82 15.96
C ARG A 137 14.48 7.22 15.80
N LYS A 138 14.87 7.73 14.63
CA LYS A 138 16.24 8.19 14.36
C LYS A 138 16.63 9.35 15.27
N GLN A 139 15.71 10.31 15.46
CA GLN A 139 15.96 11.46 16.32
C GLN A 139 16.11 11.07 17.78
N MET A 140 15.30 10.12 18.28
CA MET A 140 15.39 9.62 19.65
C MET A 140 16.72 8.92 19.93
N ILE A 141 17.16 8.03 19.03
CA ILE A 141 18.46 7.34 19.16
C ILE A 141 19.63 8.34 19.18
N SER A 142 19.56 9.40 18.37
CA SER A 142 20.58 10.45 18.34
C SER A 142 20.68 11.21 19.67
N LYS A 143 19.54 11.59 20.26
CA LYS A 143 19.51 12.31 21.55
C LYS A 143 20.02 11.46 22.70
N GLU A 144 19.71 10.17 22.70
CA GLU A 144 20.16 9.23 23.75
C GLU A 144 21.68 8.97 23.69
N THR A 145 22.27 9.05 22.49
CA THR A 145 23.73 8.95 22.30
C THR A 145 24.45 10.24 22.73
N GLU A 146 23.82 11.41 22.59
CA GLU A 146 24.38 12.70 22.98
C GLU A 146 24.32 12.94 24.51
N ASN A 147 23.39 12.27 25.20
CA ASN A 147 23.24 12.30 26.67
C ASN A 147 24.09 11.24 27.41
N ARG A 148 24.87 10.42 26.70
CA ARG A 148 25.81 9.43 27.29
C ARG A 148 27.24 9.87 27.08
#